data_AF-G3LP88-F1
#
_entry.id   AF-G3LP88-F1
#
_cell.length_a   1.000
_cell.length_b   1.000
_cell.length_c   1.000
_cell.angle_alpha   90.00
_cell.angle_beta   90.00
_cell.angle_gamma   90.00
#
_symmetry.space_group_name_H-M   'P 1'
#
loop_
_entity.id
_entity.type
_entity.pdbx_description
1 polymer ?
#
loop_
_entity_poly.entity_id
_entity_poly.type
_entity_poly.pdbx_seq_one_letter_code
_entity_poly.pdbx_strand_id
1 'polypeptide(L)'
;RGSLKDNIITVFGMSTFTSLQPVSISISDDSRVEGFLSKPGQGTGRNLADRQYFFINGRPVDMPKVSKLVNELYKDTSSRKYPVAILDFIVPGGACDLNVTPDKRKVFFADETSVIGSLREGLNKIYSSGNASYTVNRFEENSEQPDKAGVSSLQEKSSLLSKEIVLDVGSKTRQGEVNEKELSFSRDAEIDNSSTME
;
A
#
# COMPACT_ATOMS: atom_id res chain seq x y z
N ARG A 1 -7.11 11.85 -27.10
CA ARG A 1 -7.12 12.08 -25.63
C ARG A 1 -6.19 11.03 -25.02
N GLY A 2 -5.19 11.42 -24.23
CA GLY A 2 -4.30 10.47 -23.54
C GLY A 2 -5.02 9.72 -22.42
N SER A 3 -4.52 8.54 -22.04
CA SER A 3 -5.06 7.79 -20.91
C SER A 3 -4.75 8.48 -19.58
N LEU A 4 -5.48 8.15 -18.51
CA LEU A 4 -5.17 8.65 -17.16
C LEU A 4 -3.72 8.32 -16.77
N LYS A 5 -3.23 7.13 -17.15
CA LYS A 5 -1.84 6.71 -16.98
C LYS A 5 -0.87 7.68 -17.66
N ASP A 6 -1.10 8.03 -18.92
CA ASP A 6 -0.22 8.93 -19.68
C ASP A 6 -0.19 10.33 -19.05
N ASN A 7 -1.34 10.81 -18.56
CA ASN A 7 -1.43 12.09 -17.87
C ASN A 7 -0.63 12.07 -16.56
N ILE A 8 -0.72 11.00 -15.77
CA ILE A 8 0.05 10.86 -14.53
C ILE A 8 1.56 10.86 -14.82
N ILE A 9 2.00 10.11 -15.83
CA ILE A 9 3.41 10.06 -16.24
C ILE A 9 3.88 11.44 -16.71
N THR A 10 3.06 12.13 -17.49
CA THR A 10 3.38 13.47 -18.03
C THR A 10 3.51 14.52 -16.92
N VAL A 11 2.60 14.52 -15.94
CA VAL A 11 2.54 15.55 -14.89
C VAL A 11 3.50 15.26 -13.73
N PHE A 12 3.62 13.99 -13.34
CA PHE A 12 4.36 13.59 -12.13
C PHE A 12 5.65 12.80 -12.41
N GLY A 13 5.90 12.44 -13.66
CA GLY A 13 7.07 11.66 -14.08
C GLY A 13 6.90 10.15 -13.89
N MET A 14 7.71 9.39 -14.64
CA MET A 14 7.71 7.92 -14.60
C MET A 14 8.00 7.36 -13.20
N SER A 15 8.91 7.99 -12.45
CA SER A 15 9.29 7.54 -11.10
C SER A 15 8.10 7.51 -10.15
N THR A 16 7.24 8.54 -10.19
CA THR A 16 6.00 8.56 -9.41
C THR A 16 5.10 7.41 -9.85
N PHE A 17 4.86 7.28 -11.16
CA PHE A 17 3.96 6.26 -11.71
C PHE A 17 4.38 4.83 -11.34
N THR A 18 5.67 4.50 -11.35
CA THR A 18 6.18 3.16 -10.95
C THR A 18 5.83 2.79 -9.51
N SER A 19 5.69 3.79 -8.64
CA SER A 19 5.27 3.61 -7.24
C SER A 19 3.75 3.52 -7.04
N LEU A 20 2.95 3.65 -8.11
CA LEU A 20 1.49 3.55 -8.06
C LEU A 20 1.00 2.20 -8.56
N GLN A 21 -0.16 1.79 -8.05
CA GLN A 21 -0.96 0.67 -8.53
C GLN A 21 -2.35 1.17 -8.95
N PRO A 22 -2.93 0.60 -10.03
CA PRO A 22 -4.32 0.87 -10.36
C PRO A 22 -5.23 0.26 -9.29
N VAL A 23 -6.35 0.93 -9.00
CA VAL A 23 -7.34 0.48 -8.02
C VAL A 23 -8.74 0.60 -8.61
N SER A 24 -9.60 -0.36 -8.26
CA SER A 24 -11.03 -0.36 -8.55
C SER A 24 -11.75 -0.98 -7.35
N ILE A 25 -12.53 -0.18 -6.63
CA ILE A 25 -13.22 -0.56 -5.39
C ILE A 25 -14.72 -0.34 -5.61
N SER A 26 -15.52 -1.41 -5.49
CA SER A 26 -16.98 -1.29 -5.50
C SER A 26 -17.47 -0.74 -4.17
N ILE A 27 -18.34 0.27 -4.22
CA ILE A 27 -18.94 0.91 -3.04
C ILE A 27 -20.37 0.41 -2.82
N SER A 28 -21.13 0.32 -3.92
CA SER A 28 -22.48 -0.23 -4.04
C SER A 28 -22.63 -0.88 -5.41
N ASP A 29 -23.81 -1.38 -5.74
CA ASP A 29 -24.09 -2.02 -7.05
C ASP A 29 -23.89 -1.05 -8.24
N ASP A 30 -24.09 0.24 -8.01
CA ASP A 30 -24.05 1.31 -9.02
C ASP A 30 -22.93 2.34 -8.81
N SER A 31 -22.17 2.23 -7.71
CA SER A 31 -21.11 3.17 -7.36
C SER A 31 -19.78 2.46 -7.15
N ARG A 32 -18.71 3.06 -7.67
CA ARG A 32 -17.35 2.54 -7.53
C ARG A 32 -16.31 3.64 -7.51
N VAL A 33 -15.12 3.32 -7.00
CA VAL A 33 -13.96 4.20 -6.98
C VAL A 33 -12.88 3.59 -7.84
N GLU A 34 -12.42 4.34 -8.83
CA GLU A 34 -11.34 3.93 -9.73
C GLU A 34 -10.16 4.92 -9.67
N GLY A 35 -8.96 4.45 -10.00
CA GLY A 35 -7.82 5.34 -10.21
C GLY A 35 -6.49 4.72 -9.86
N PHE A 36 -5.60 5.51 -9.27
CA PHE A 36 -4.24 5.11 -8.90
C PHE A 36 -3.91 5.49 -7.46
N LEU A 37 -3.19 4.59 -6.80
CA LEU A 37 -2.83 4.74 -5.40
C LEU A 37 -1.38 4.28 -5.17
N SER A 38 -0.66 4.88 -4.22
CA SER A 38 0.67 4.38 -3.84
C SER A 38 0.61 2.91 -3.42
N LYS A 39 1.57 2.12 -3.93
CA LYS A 39 1.79 0.73 -3.53
C LYS A 39 2.12 0.63 -2.04
N PRO A 40 1.74 -0.46 -1.34
CA PRO A 40 2.30 -0.75 -0.01
C PRO A 40 3.81 -0.99 -0.12
N GLY A 41 4.57 -0.53 0.86
CA GLY A 41 5.98 -0.92 1.03
C GLY A 41 6.95 0.24 1.18
N GLN A 42 8.17 -0.10 1.62
CA GLN A 42 9.23 0.85 1.87
C GLN A 42 9.68 1.57 0.58
N GLY A 43 9.96 2.87 0.69
CA GLY A 43 10.40 3.69 -0.45
C GLY A 43 9.30 4.23 -1.34
N THR A 44 8.03 3.88 -1.09
CA THR A 44 6.87 4.47 -1.76
C THR A 44 6.33 5.67 -0.95
N GLY A 45 5.53 6.53 -1.60
CA GLY A 45 4.88 7.68 -0.96
C GLY A 45 5.71 8.97 -0.94
N ARG A 46 5.21 9.97 -0.22
CA ARG A 46 5.65 11.38 -0.21
C ARG A 46 5.93 11.87 1.20
N ASN A 47 6.75 12.92 1.33
CA ASN A 47 6.98 13.58 2.63
C ASN A 47 5.79 14.45 3.07
N LEU A 48 4.97 14.89 2.11
CA LEU A 48 3.82 15.77 2.33
C LEU A 48 2.57 15.12 1.73
N ALA A 49 1.39 15.46 2.24
CA ALA A 49 0.11 15.10 1.64
C ALA A 49 -0.24 16.02 0.44
N ASP A 50 0.73 16.24 -0.46
CA ASP A 50 0.66 17.22 -1.55
C ASP A 50 0.10 16.66 -2.87
N ARG A 51 -0.14 15.35 -2.94
CA ARG A 51 -0.52 14.63 -4.17
C ARG A 51 -1.72 13.71 -3.96
N GLN A 52 -2.78 14.26 -3.41
CA GLN A 52 -4.06 13.57 -3.22
C GLN A 52 -5.15 14.33 -3.95
N TYR A 53 -5.69 13.69 -4.99
CA TYR A 53 -6.66 14.27 -5.90
C TYR A 53 -7.89 13.38 -5.92
N PHE A 54 -9.04 13.98 -5.65
CA PHE A 54 -10.33 13.29 -5.61
C PHE A 54 -11.25 13.89 -6.64
N PHE A 55 -12.00 13.03 -7.30
CA PHE A 55 -12.94 13.38 -8.35
C PHE A 55 -14.27 12.68 -8.08
N ILE A 56 -15.36 13.31 -8.52
CA ILE A 56 -16.67 12.65 -8.59
C ILE A 56 -17.15 12.82 -10.02
N ASN A 57 -17.37 11.71 -10.72
CA ASN A 57 -17.74 11.68 -12.12
C ASN A 57 -16.82 12.59 -12.97
N GLY A 58 -15.50 12.50 -12.73
CA GLY A 58 -14.47 13.27 -13.42
C GLY A 58 -14.33 14.74 -12.99
N ARG A 59 -15.11 15.21 -12.01
CA ARG A 59 -15.06 16.59 -11.52
C ARG A 59 -14.21 16.68 -10.25
N PRO A 60 -13.19 17.57 -10.18
CA PRO A 60 -12.33 17.69 -9.00
C PRO A 60 -13.12 18.22 -7.79
N VAL A 61 -12.93 17.56 -6.65
CA VAL A 61 -13.63 17.85 -5.40
C VAL A 61 -12.70 17.71 -4.19
N ASP A 62 -13.03 18.43 -3.12
CA ASP A 62 -12.30 18.34 -1.87
C ASP A 62 -12.94 17.28 -0.96
N MET A 63 -12.20 16.21 -0.65
CA MET A 63 -12.68 15.10 0.18
C MET A 63 -11.79 14.89 1.42
N PRO A 64 -11.86 15.77 2.43
CA PRO A 64 -10.97 15.71 3.59
C PRO A 64 -11.13 14.43 4.42
N LYS A 65 -12.34 13.85 4.49
CA LYS A 65 -12.57 12.58 5.20
C LYS A 65 -11.92 11.40 4.48
N VAL A 66 -11.97 11.38 3.14
CA VAL A 66 -11.27 10.37 2.32
C VAL A 66 -9.77 10.53 2.43
N SER A 67 -9.25 11.75 2.33
CA SER A 67 -7.81 12.02 2.54
C SER A 67 -7.34 11.51 3.90
N LYS A 68 -8.09 11.79 4.97
CA LYS A 68 -7.78 11.29 6.32
C LYS A 68 -7.77 9.76 6.37
N LEU A 69 -8.77 9.10 5.79
CA LEU A 69 -8.86 7.64 5.72
C LEU A 69 -7.67 7.02 4.96
N VAL A 70 -7.37 7.54 3.78
CA VAL A 70 -6.26 7.06 2.95
C VAL A 70 -4.92 7.22 3.69
N ASN A 71 -4.73 8.35 4.38
CA ASN A 71 -3.54 8.59 5.19
C ASN A 71 -3.45 7.64 6.40
N GLU A 72 -4.57 7.36 7.06
CA GLU A 72 -4.66 6.43 8.18
C GLU A 72 -4.21 5.03 7.76
N LEU A 73 -4.79 4.49 6.69
CA LEU A 73 -4.51 3.12 6.23
C LEU A 73 -3.11 2.98 5.61
N TYR A 74 -2.56 4.05 5.04
CA TYR A 74 -1.22 3.99 4.47
C TYR A 74 -0.11 3.97 5.53
N LYS A 75 -0.36 4.51 6.74
CA LYS A 75 0.63 4.54 7.83
C LYS A 75 1.09 3.15 8.25
N ASP A 76 0.23 2.15 8.12
CA ASP A 76 0.56 0.75 8.42
C ASP A 76 1.65 0.21 7.49
N THR A 77 1.76 0.77 6.28
CA THR A 77 2.81 0.42 5.31
C THR A 77 4.05 1.30 5.44
N SER A 78 3.86 2.58 5.81
CA SER A 78 4.93 3.57 5.89
C SER A 78 4.56 4.70 6.85
N SER A 79 5.07 4.64 8.08
CA SER A 79 4.68 5.51 9.19
C SER A 79 5.01 7.01 9.00
N ARG A 80 5.97 7.34 8.12
CA ARG A 80 6.46 8.72 7.91
C ARG A 80 6.18 9.28 6.51
N LYS A 81 5.31 8.62 5.75
CA LYS A 81 5.00 9.02 4.37
C LYS A 81 3.50 9.18 4.16
N TYR A 82 3.16 10.02 3.20
CA TYR A 82 1.81 10.20 2.70
C TYR A 82 1.68 9.52 1.34
N PRO A 83 0.57 8.83 1.06
CA PRO A 83 0.36 8.22 -0.24
C PRO A 83 0.03 9.29 -1.28
N VAL A 84 0.44 9.02 -2.52
CA VAL A 84 -0.16 9.61 -3.71
C VAL A 84 -1.50 8.91 -3.94
N ALA A 85 -2.57 9.68 -4.11
CA ALA A 85 -3.91 9.17 -4.39
C ALA A 85 -4.54 9.98 -5.53
N ILE A 86 -5.04 9.29 -6.54
CA ILE A 86 -5.78 9.89 -7.65
C ILE A 86 -7.00 8.99 -7.83
N LEU A 87 -8.13 9.41 -7.24
CA LEU A 87 -9.33 8.57 -7.15
C LEU A 87 -10.54 9.31 -7.73
N ASP A 88 -11.26 8.64 -8.63
CA ASP A 88 -12.53 9.10 -9.18
C ASP A 88 -13.68 8.23 -8.65
N PHE A 89 -14.62 8.88 -7.99
CA PHE A 89 -15.84 8.29 -7.46
C PHE A 89 -16.89 8.36 -8.56
N ILE A 90 -17.15 7.21 -9.16
CA ILE A 90 -18.17 7.03 -10.18
C ILE A 90 -19.46 6.70 -9.42
N VAL A 91 -20.40 7.64 -9.42
CA VAL A 91 -21.66 7.55 -8.67
C VAL A 91 -22.84 7.94 -9.56
N PRO A 92 -24.02 7.30 -9.40
CA PRO A 92 -25.20 7.63 -10.18
C PRO A 92 -25.72 9.04 -9.84
N GLY A 93 -26.45 9.63 -10.79
CA GLY A 93 -27.07 10.93 -10.61
C GLY A 93 -28.07 10.91 -9.44
N GLY A 94 -27.85 11.77 -8.44
CA GLY A 94 -28.69 11.87 -7.24
C GLY A 94 -28.12 11.22 -5.97
N ALA A 95 -27.08 10.37 -6.08
CA ALA A 95 -26.38 9.84 -4.89
C ALA A 95 -25.56 10.92 -4.16
N CYS A 96 -25.30 12.03 -4.84
CA CYS A 96 -24.46 13.10 -4.37
C CYS A 96 -24.91 14.46 -4.91
N ASP A 97 -24.90 15.48 -4.04
CA ASP A 97 -25.09 16.89 -4.40
C ASP A 97 -23.73 17.62 -4.51
N LEU A 98 -23.46 18.17 -5.69
CA LEU A 98 -22.26 18.94 -6.03
C LEU A 98 -22.50 20.46 -6.01
N ASN A 99 -23.75 20.92 -5.86
CA ASN A 99 -24.12 22.34 -5.87
C ASN A 99 -24.14 22.98 -4.48
N VAL A 100 -23.33 22.45 -3.56
CA VAL A 100 -23.33 22.88 -2.14
C VAL A 100 -22.53 24.17 -1.94
N THR A 101 -21.51 24.43 -2.76
CA THR A 101 -20.70 25.67 -2.69
C THR A 101 -20.60 26.39 -4.03
N PRO A 102 -20.35 27.72 -4.05
CA PRO A 102 -20.18 28.48 -5.29
C PRO A 102 -19.01 28.00 -6.16
N ASP A 103 -17.92 27.57 -5.53
CA ASP A 103 -16.77 26.95 -6.22
C ASP A 103 -17.03 25.48 -6.61
N LYS A 104 -18.15 24.94 -6.14
CA LYS A 104 -18.64 23.57 -6.31
C LYS A 104 -17.61 22.52 -5.83
N ARG A 105 -16.60 22.87 -5.02
CA ARG A 105 -15.59 21.87 -4.59
C ARG A 105 -16.06 20.98 -3.45
N LYS A 106 -17.03 21.45 -2.67
CA LYS A 106 -17.64 20.66 -1.60
C LYS A 106 -18.79 19.82 -2.15
N VAL A 107 -18.97 18.70 -1.48
CA VAL A 107 -19.79 17.58 -1.92
C VAL A 107 -20.58 17.09 -0.73
N PHE A 108 -21.86 16.78 -0.95
CA PHE A 108 -22.68 16.09 0.03
C PHE A 108 -23.13 14.73 -0.54
N PHE A 109 -22.81 13.64 0.15
CA PHE A 109 -23.31 12.30 -0.20
C PHE A 109 -24.59 12.03 0.56
N ALA A 110 -25.56 11.36 -0.08
CA ALA A 110 -26.79 10.93 0.59
C ALA A 110 -26.48 9.96 1.74
N ASP A 111 -25.55 9.02 1.54
CA ASP A 111 -25.04 8.11 2.56
C ASP A 111 -23.52 8.12 2.60
N GLU A 112 -22.96 9.18 3.19
CA GLU A 112 -21.51 9.33 3.34
C GLU A 112 -20.88 8.22 4.19
N THR A 113 -21.61 7.72 5.20
CA THR A 113 -21.11 6.70 6.12
C THR A 113 -20.86 5.37 5.40
N SER A 114 -21.81 4.94 4.57
CA SER A 114 -21.66 3.75 3.75
C SER A 114 -20.50 3.88 2.76
N VAL A 115 -20.41 5.02 2.06
CA VAL A 115 -19.30 5.27 1.10
C VAL A 115 -17.93 5.18 1.77
N ILE A 116 -17.77 5.83 2.93
CA ILE A 116 -16.51 5.78 3.68
C ILE A 116 -16.23 4.38 4.24
N GLY A 117 -17.27 3.65 4.66
CA GLY A 117 -17.19 2.27 5.14
C GLY A 117 -16.67 1.31 4.06
N SER A 118 -17.33 1.27 2.91
CA SER A 118 -16.93 0.42 1.78
C SER A 118 -15.54 0.79 1.26
N LEU A 119 -15.22 2.08 1.19
CA LEU A 119 -13.89 2.52 0.79
C LEU A 119 -12.81 2.05 1.78
N ARG A 120 -13.07 2.13 3.09
CA ARG A 120 -12.15 1.62 4.12
C ARG A 120 -11.91 0.12 3.93
N GLU A 121 -12.95 -0.66 3.68
CA GLU A 121 -12.81 -2.10 3.45
C GLU A 121 -11.96 -2.39 2.20
N GLY A 122 -12.22 -1.69 1.09
CA GLY A 122 -11.45 -1.84 -0.14
C GLY A 122 -9.98 -1.45 0.01
N LEU A 123 -9.70 -0.33 0.67
CA LEU A 123 -8.33 0.12 0.95
C LEU A 123 -7.59 -0.79 1.93
N ASN A 124 -8.29 -1.32 2.95
CA ASN A 124 -7.72 -2.31 3.85
C ASN A 124 -7.28 -3.55 3.10
N LYS A 125 -8.09 -4.05 2.15
CA LYS A 125 -7.68 -5.17 1.29
C LYS A 125 -6.38 -4.83 0.55
N ILE A 126 -6.26 -3.64 -0.03
CA ILE A 126 -5.06 -3.23 -0.76
C ILE A 126 -3.80 -3.14 0.13
N TYR A 127 -3.94 -2.61 1.35
CA TYR A 127 -2.81 -2.34 2.25
C TYR A 127 -2.53 -3.42 3.29
N SER A 128 -3.39 -4.43 3.40
CA SER A 128 -3.16 -5.58 4.28
C SER A 128 -1.89 -6.32 3.88
N SER A 129 -1.16 -6.81 4.90
CA SER A 129 0.18 -7.40 4.79
C SER A 129 0.34 -8.55 3.79
N GLY A 130 -0.75 -9.16 3.31
CA GLY A 130 -0.74 -10.24 2.31
C GLY A 130 -0.66 -9.79 0.85
N ASN A 131 -0.88 -8.50 0.54
CA ASN A 131 -1.00 -8.00 -0.84
C ASN A 131 0.21 -7.18 -1.32
N ALA A 132 1.36 -7.29 -0.65
CA ALA A 132 2.62 -6.78 -1.16
C ALA A 132 3.02 -7.56 -2.43
N SER A 133 2.61 -7.07 -3.60
CA SER A 133 3.05 -7.67 -4.87
C SER A 133 4.53 -7.36 -5.07
N TYR A 134 5.39 -8.36 -4.87
CA TYR A 134 6.76 -8.28 -5.33
C TYR A 134 6.76 -8.41 -6.85
N THR A 135 7.16 -7.37 -7.56
CA THR A 135 7.46 -7.49 -8.99
C THR A 135 8.76 -8.28 -9.12
N VAL A 136 8.66 -9.59 -9.34
CA VAL A 136 9.80 -10.39 -9.80
C VAL A 136 10.15 -9.89 -11.19
N ASN A 137 11.33 -9.29 -11.33
CA ASN A 137 11.87 -8.93 -12.63
C ASN A 137 12.15 -10.27 -13.34
N ARG A 138 11.22 -10.73 -14.18
CA ARG A 138 11.44 -11.91 -15.00
C ARG A 138 12.46 -11.51 -16.05
N PHE A 139 13.72 -11.88 -15.84
CA PHE A 139 14.76 -11.75 -16.85
C PHE A 139 14.28 -12.53 -18.08
N GLU A 140 14.08 -11.83 -19.20
CA GLU A 140 13.93 -12.49 -20.48
C GLU A 140 15.30 -13.06 -20.85
N GLU A 141 15.40 -14.38 -20.77
CA GLU A 141 16.57 -15.13 -21.19
C GLU A 141 16.64 -15.01 -22.72
N ASN A 142 17.66 -14.29 -23.20
CA ASN A 142 17.89 -14.06 -24.61
C ASN A 142 18.15 -15.41 -25.29
N SER A 143 17.24 -15.84 -26.17
CA SER A 143 17.39 -17.07 -26.94
C SER A 143 18.38 -16.86 -28.08
N GLU A 144 19.59 -17.41 -27.95
CA GLU A 144 20.49 -17.65 -29.08
C GLU A 144 20.63 -19.17 -29.29
N GLN A 145 20.12 -19.66 -30.42
CA GLN A 145 20.51 -20.96 -30.98
C GLN A 145 21.75 -20.80 -31.87
N PRO A 146 22.60 -21.82 -31.98
CA PRO A 146 22.60 -22.58 -33.24
C PRO A 146 22.83 -24.11 -33.11
N ASP A 147 21.99 -24.89 -33.78
CA ASP A 147 22.28 -26.03 -34.67
C ASP A 147 23.59 -26.85 -34.53
N LYS A 148 23.50 -28.11 -34.04
CA LYS A 148 23.34 -29.36 -34.83
C LYS A 148 23.96 -30.63 -34.19
N ALA A 149 23.13 -31.69 -34.23
CA ALA A 149 23.40 -33.12 -34.44
C ALA A 149 24.11 -33.97 -33.35
N GLY A 150 23.36 -34.95 -32.81
CA GLY A 150 23.89 -36.09 -32.07
C GLY A 150 22.77 -36.94 -31.43
N VAL A 151 22.29 -37.93 -32.16
CA VAL A 151 21.17 -38.84 -31.83
C VAL A 151 21.50 -39.78 -30.66
N SER A 152 20.58 -40.02 -29.73
CA SER A 152 20.41 -41.34 -29.08
C SER A 152 19.21 -41.42 -28.10
N SER A 153 18.25 -42.27 -28.48
CA SER A 153 17.51 -43.26 -27.68
C SER A 153 16.50 -42.88 -26.58
N LEU A 154 15.33 -43.50 -26.76
CA LEU A 154 14.13 -43.70 -25.93
C LEU A 154 14.38 -44.00 -24.44
N GLN A 155 13.52 -43.44 -23.56
CA GLN A 155 12.64 -44.22 -22.67
C GLN A 155 11.68 -43.31 -21.88
N GLU A 156 10.38 -43.55 -22.04
CA GLU A 156 9.36 -43.15 -21.07
C GLU A 156 9.69 -43.76 -19.71
N LYS A 157 9.50 -42.98 -18.63
CA LYS A 157 8.98 -43.49 -17.36
C LYS A 157 8.52 -42.35 -16.46
N SER A 158 7.20 -42.30 -16.29
CA SER A 158 6.50 -41.82 -15.13
C SER A 158 7.09 -42.38 -13.82
N SER A 159 7.27 -41.54 -12.81
CA SER A 159 6.97 -41.91 -11.41
C SER A 159 6.98 -40.69 -10.50
N LEU A 160 5.83 -40.46 -9.88
CA LEU A 160 5.67 -39.83 -8.57
C LEU A 160 6.69 -40.41 -7.57
N LEU A 161 7.26 -39.59 -6.70
CA LEU A 161 7.16 -39.75 -5.23
C LEU A 161 7.87 -38.60 -4.48
N SER A 162 7.10 -37.95 -3.61
CA SER A 162 7.36 -37.73 -2.17
C SER A 162 8.71 -38.29 -1.65
N LYS A 163 9.50 -37.62 -0.80
CA LYS A 163 9.19 -37.24 0.59
C LYS A 163 10.41 -36.56 1.25
N GLU A 164 10.12 -35.74 2.27
CA GLU A 164 10.90 -35.46 3.49
C GLU A 164 12.43 -35.61 3.52
N ILE A 165 13.11 -34.55 3.97
CA ILE A 165 14.20 -34.69 4.94
C ILE A 165 13.96 -33.70 6.10
N VAL A 166 13.57 -34.27 7.24
CA VAL A 166 13.76 -33.76 8.59
C VAL A 166 15.08 -34.31 9.11
N LEU A 167 16.00 -33.48 9.58
CA LEU A 167 17.06 -33.83 10.55
C LEU A 167 17.62 -32.52 11.14
N ASP A 168 18.12 -32.38 12.36
CA ASP A 168 17.90 -32.93 13.70
C ASP A 168 18.93 -32.16 14.58
N VAL A 169 18.66 -32.05 15.88
CA VAL A 169 19.30 -31.20 16.87
C VAL A 169 20.58 -31.80 17.49
N GLY A 170 21.59 -30.94 17.71
CA GLY A 170 22.51 -30.97 18.88
C GLY A 170 23.77 -31.86 18.78
N SER A 171 24.90 -31.62 19.46
CA SER A 171 25.26 -30.73 20.57
C SER A 171 26.80 -30.67 20.79
N LYS A 172 27.26 -29.66 21.59
CA LYS A 172 28.37 -29.69 22.60
C LYS A 172 29.84 -29.55 22.09
N THR A 173 30.82 -28.84 22.71
CA THR A 173 31.01 -28.04 23.97
C THR A 173 32.39 -27.29 23.97
N ARG A 174 32.55 -26.29 24.88
CA ARG A 174 33.77 -25.72 25.56
C ARG A 174 34.53 -24.59 24.80
N GLN A 175 35.10 -23.53 25.40
CA GLN A 175 35.25 -22.96 26.77
C GLN A 175 35.80 -21.52 26.61
N GLY A 176 35.52 -20.58 27.54
CA GLY A 176 36.35 -19.36 27.71
C GLY A 176 35.63 -18.07 28.14
N GLU A 177 35.71 -17.78 29.45
CA GLU A 177 35.63 -16.54 30.26
C GLU A 177 35.96 -15.17 29.59
N VAL A 178 35.62 -13.94 30.03
CA VAL A 178 34.98 -13.34 31.24
C VAL A 178 34.83 -11.80 31.01
N ASN A 179 33.92 -11.16 31.77
CA ASN A 179 33.88 -9.77 32.29
C ASN A 179 32.96 -8.66 31.69
N GLU A 180 31.91 -8.38 32.49
CA GLU A 180 31.59 -7.12 33.19
C GLU A 180 31.32 -5.81 32.42
N LYS A 181 30.06 -5.31 32.47
CA LYS A 181 29.62 -4.32 33.48
C LYS A 181 28.14 -3.96 33.33
N GLU A 182 27.41 -4.08 34.44
CA GLU A 182 26.12 -3.42 34.68
C GLU A 182 26.25 -1.89 34.69
N LEU A 183 25.21 -1.20 34.23
CA LEU A 183 24.76 0.03 34.87
C LEU A 183 23.22 0.07 34.88
N SER A 184 22.70 -0.01 36.10
CA SER A 184 21.31 0.19 36.48
C SER A 184 20.90 1.66 36.34
N PHE A 185 19.63 1.90 36.02
CA PHE A 185 19.01 3.21 36.26
C PHE A 185 17.72 3.01 37.06
N SER A 186 17.78 3.45 38.31
CA SER A 186 16.68 3.46 39.26
C SER A 186 15.69 4.58 38.95
N ARG A 187 14.42 4.29 39.25
CA ARG A 187 13.33 5.25 39.40
C ARG A 187 13.60 6.15 40.60
N ASP A 188 13.32 7.43 40.47
CA ASP A 188 12.88 8.26 41.59
C ASP A 188 11.69 9.11 41.16
N ALA A 189 10.66 9.08 42.00
CA ALA A 189 9.51 9.94 41.96
C ALA A 189 9.65 10.89 43.16
N GLU A 190 9.75 12.20 42.91
CA GLU A 190 9.60 13.22 43.93
C GLU A 190 8.25 13.91 43.76
N ILE A 191 7.44 13.79 44.81
CA ILE A 191 6.31 14.64 45.14
C ILE A 191 6.91 15.77 45.98
N ASP A 192 6.70 17.02 45.58
CA ASP A 192 6.74 18.13 46.53
C ASP A 192 5.49 18.99 46.39
N ASN A 193 4.90 19.27 47.54
CA ASN A 193 3.71 20.06 47.76
C ASN A 193 4.05 21.01 48.91
N SER A 194 4.28 22.30 48.64
CA SER A 194 4.18 23.35 49.65
C SER A 194 4.09 24.75 49.05
N SER A 195 2.94 25.38 49.29
CA SER A 195 2.75 26.73 49.84
C SER A 195 3.62 27.90 49.33
N THR A 196 2.97 28.91 48.77
CA THR A 196 3.28 30.32 49.07
C THR A 196 1.98 31.12 49.07
N MET A 197 1.56 31.52 50.27
CA MET A 197 0.81 32.75 50.48
C MET A 197 1.78 33.92 50.29
N GLU A 198 1.42 34.88 49.44
CA GLU A 198 1.34 36.33 49.69
C GLU A 198 0.98 37.07 48.39
#